data_AF-A0A349HFN4-F1
#
_entry.id   AF-A0A349HFN4-F1
#
_cell.length_a   1.000
_cell.length_b   1.000
_cell.length_c   1.000
_cell.angle_alpha   90.00
_cell.angle_beta   90.00
_cell.angle_gamma   90.00
#
_symmetry.space_group_name_H-M   'P 1'
#
loop_
_entity.id
_entity.type
_entity.pdbx_description
1 polymer ?
#
loop_
_entity_poly.entity_id
_entity_poly.type
_entity_poly.pdbx_seq_one_letter_code
_entity_poly.pdbx_strand_id
1 'polypeptide(L)'
;MNIHAARRFSGGLTFIELLIVLFIVGMGWFTLMPNLDLAGDRGDDSLSTINALIYEAKTEAVESDSRQYIYIDFENGVLSWEGEEAPLPSEVSSGHFKEEPIEDKGVEFVIYPEGFCDEVRLVFSDGVTVVLDPLSVRFGEI
;
A
#
# COMPACT_ATOMS: atom_id res chain seq x y z
N MET A 1 60.80 25.39 34.25
CA MET A 1 59.73 26.10 33.52
C MET A 1 59.00 25.07 32.68
N ASN A 2 57.68 24.95 32.88
CA ASN A 2 56.73 23.97 32.30
C ASN A 2 56.86 23.86 30.77
N ILE A 3 56.48 22.76 30.10
CA ILE A 3 55.09 22.44 29.74
C ILE A 3 54.99 20.97 29.26
N HIS A 4 54.15 20.23 30.00
CA HIS A 4 53.20 19.19 29.61
C HIS A 4 53.58 18.09 28.61
N ALA A 5 53.68 16.88 29.17
CA ALA A 5 53.47 15.61 28.50
C ALA A 5 52.07 15.56 27.84
N ALA A 6 52.03 15.61 26.50
CA ALA A 6 50.82 15.30 25.75
C ALA A 6 50.69 13.77 25.65
N ARG A 7 50.06 13.17 26.65
CA ARG A 7 49.60 11.77 26.60
C ARG A 7 48.56 11.69 25.49
N ARG A 8 48.92 11.15 24.32
CA ARG A 8 47.94 10.77 23.28
C ARG A 8 47.06 9.69 23.88
N PHE A 9 45.88 10.07 24.35
CA PHE A 9 44.78 9.13 24.53
C PHE A 9 44.35 8.71 23.13
N SER A 10 44.79 7.53 22.69
CA SER A 10 44.09 6.77 21.66
C SER A 10 42.74 6.37 22.26
N GLY A 11 41.76 7.27 22.15
CA GLY A 11 40.38 7.03 22.58
C GLY A 11 39.79 5.93 21.71
N GLY A 12 39.78 4.70 22.23
CA GLY A 12 38.94 3.64 21.68
C GLY A 12 37.49 4.06 21.82
N LEU A 13 36.71 3.87 20.75
CA LEU A 13 35.31 4.23 20.68
C LEU A 13 34.57 3.62 21.88
N THR A 14 34.06 4.47 22.77
CA THR A 14 33.30 3.99 23.92
C THR A 14 31.97 3.41 23.43
N PHE A 15 31.42 2.43 24.14
CA PHE A 15 30.12 1.83 23.79
C PHE A 15 29.01 2.88 23.65
N ILE A 16 29.09 3.94 24.46
CA ILE A 16 28.15 5.07 24.44
C ILE A 16 28.30 5.89 23.16
N GLU A 17 29.53 6.19 22.72
CA GLU A 17 29.76 6.87 21.44
C GLU A 17 29.22 6.04 20.27
N LEU A 18 29.36 4.71 20.31
CA LEU A 18 28.84 3.83 19.28
C LEU A 18 27.30 3.87 19.21
N LEU A 19 26.63 3.91 20.37
CA LEU A 19 25.17 4.06 20.46
C LEU A 19 24.70 5.41 19.90
N ILE A 20 25.40 6.49 20.23
CA ILE A 20 25.06 7.83 19.72
C ILE A 20 25.24 7.88 18.20
N VAL A 21 26.33 7.31 17.67
CA VAL A 21 26.56 7.21 16.22
C VAL A 21 25.44 6.39 15.56
N LEU A 22 25.07 5.25 16.14
CA LEU A 22 23.98 4.40 15.61
C LEU A 22 22.65 5.16 15.59
N PHE A 23 22.35 5.92 16.64
CA PHE A 23 21.13 6.70 16.75
C PHE A 23 21.07 7.85 15.73
N ILE A 24 22.17 8.59 15.55
CA ILE A 24 22.27 9.66 14.55
C ILE A 24 22.16 9.10 13.13
N VAL A 25 22.82 7.97 12.84
CA VAL A 25 22.72 7.30 11.54
C VAL A 25 21.30 6.79 11.30
N GLY A 26 20.64 6.21 12.31
CA GLY A 26 19.24 5.77 12.22
C GLY A 26 18.26 6.91 11.97
N MET A 27 18.39 8.03 12.70
CA MET A 27 17.58 9.22 12.45
C MET A 27 17.89 9.85 11.09
N GLY A 28 19.16 9.91 10.71
CA GLY A 28 19.59 10.40 9.39
C GLY A 28 19.03 9.57 8.25
N TRP A 29 18.98 8.25 8.41
CA TRP A 29 18.33 7.34 7.48
C TRP A 29 16.84 7.64 7.35
N PHE A 30 16.16 7.96 8.46
CA PHE A 30 14.76 8.37 8.44
C PHE A 30 14.53 9.72 7.73
N THR A 31 15.48 10.66 7.81
CA THR A 31 15.42 11.94 7.07
C THR A 31 15.82 11.84 5.60
N LEU A 32 16.62 10.83 5.25
CA LEU A 32 17.03 10.53 3.87
C LEU A 32 16.08 9.56 3.18
N MET A 33 15.15 8.96 3.94
CA MET A 33 13.98 8.31 3.36
C MET A 33 13.30 9.41 2.54
N PRO A 34 13.20 9.26 1.21
CA PRO A 34 12.48 10.23 0.42
C PRO A 34 11.11 10.35 1.05
N ASN A 35 10.72 11.57 1.41
CA ASN A 35 9.32 11.88 1.60
C ASN A 35 8.65 11.32 0.35
N LEU A 36 7.76 10.34 0.51
CA LEU A 36 6.90 9.88 -0.58
C LEU A 36 6.10 11.11 -0.98
N ASP A 37 6.67 11.87 -1.90
CA ASP A 37 6.05 13.00 -2.56
C ASP A 37 5.02 12.35 -3.47
N LEU A 38 3.85 12.08 -2.89
CA LEU A 38 2.59 11.69 -3.52
C LEU A 38 2.08 12.88 -4.34
N ALA A 39 2.91 13.34 -5.26
CA ALA A 39 2.63 14.39 -6.23
C ALA A 39 3.04 13.87 -7.61
N GLY A 40 2.60 12.64 -7.91
CA GLY A 40 2.77 11.98 -9.19
C GLY A 40 1.41 11.51 -9.66
N ASP A 41 0.89 12.21 -10.67
CA ASP A 41 -0.26 11.84 -11.50
C ASP A 41 -1.58 11.47 -10.78
N ARG A 42 -2.65 12.23 -11.04
CA ARG A 42 -3.95 12.03 -10.39
C ARG A 42 -4.56 10.63 -10.60
N GLY A 43 -4.07 9.87 -11.58
CA GLY A 43 -4.42 8.46 -11.79
C GLY A 43 -3.77 7.49 -10.80
N ASP A 44 -2.54 7.79 -10.33
CA ASP A 44 -1.75 6.91 -9.45
C ASP A 44 -2.21 7.03 -7.98
N ASP A 45 -2.67 8.22 -7.56
CA ASP A 45 -3.21 8.46 -6.22
C ASP A 45 -4.49 7.65 -5.93
N SER A 46 -5.38 7.50 -6.92
CA SER A 46 -6.64 6.78 -6.73
C SER A 46 -6.39 5.27 -6.63
N LEU A 47 -5.53 4.71 -7.50
CA LEU A 47 -5.17 3.29 -7.46
C LEU A 47 -4.41 2.93 -6.18
N SER A 48 -3.51 3.80 -5.72
CA SER A 48 -2.79 3.59 -4.46
C SER A 48 -3.72 3.64 -3.25
N THR A 49 -4.72 4.54 -3.24
CA THR A 49 -5.75 4.59 -2.19
C THR A 49 -6.59 3.32 -2.17
N ILE A 50 -7.04 2.84 -3.33
CA ILE A 50 -7.76 1.57 -3.45
C ILE A 50 -6.91 0.41 -2.93
N ASN A 51 -5.63 0.35 -3.33
CA ASN A 51 -4.73 -0.71 -2.90
C ASN A 51 -4.44 -0.67 -1.39
N ALA A 52 -4.41 0.53 -0.78
CA ALA A 52 -4.31 0.67 0.66
C ALA A 52 -5.54 0.09 1.36
N LEU A 53 -6.74 0.43 0.88
CA LEU A 53 -8.01 -0.08 1.44
C LEU A 53 -8.11 -1.60 1.33
N ILE A 54 -7.70 -2.16 0.18
CA ILE A 54 -7.66 -3.62 -0.02
C ILE A 54 -6.63 -4.29 0.89
N TYR A 55 -5.48 -3.64 1.12
CA TYR A 55 -4.45 -4.15 2.01
C TYR A 55 -4.92 -4.16 3.48
N GLU A 56 -5.66 -3.14 3.90
CA GLU A 56 -6.29 -3.09 5.21
C GLU A 56 -7.34 -4.18 5.36
N ALA A 57 -8.24 -4.33 4.39
CA ALA A 57 -9.22 -5.42 4.35
C ALA A 57 -8.55 -6.80 4.40
N LYS A 58 -7.44 -7.00 3.68
CA LYS A 58 -6.64 -8.23 3.78
C LYS A 58 -6.09 -8.44 5.17
N THR A 59 -5.52 -7.39 5.78
CA THR A 59 -4.95 -7.48 7.12
C THR A 59 -6.02 -7.88 8.13
N GLU A 60 -7.19 -7.23 8.07
CA GLU A 60 -8.33 -7.58 8.90
C GLU A 60 -8.81 -9.02 8.67
N ALA A 61 -8.90 -9.47 7.41
CA ALA A 61 -9.30 -10.85 7.10
C ALA A 61 -8.40 -11.89 7.78
N VAL A 62 -7.08 -11.66 7.73
CA VAL A 62 -6.06 -12.55 8.30
C VAL A 62 -6.05 -12.49 9.83
N GLU A 63 -6.15 -11.30 10.41
CA GLU A 63 -6.08 -11.12 11.87
C GLU A 63 -7.34 -11.61 12.58
N SER A 64 -8.51 -11.39 11.97
CA SER A 64 -9.81 -11.78 12.53
C SER A 64 -10.23 -13.21 12.19
N ASP A 65 -9.48 -13.90 11.33
CA ASP A 65 -9.84 -15.21 10.74
C ASP A 65 -11.25 -15.18 10.10
N SER A 66 -11.57 -14.08 9.42
CA SER A 66 -12.90 -13.81 8.87
C SER A 66 -12.86 -13.32 7.43
N ARG A 67 -13.98 -13.53 6.71
CA ARG A 67 -14.11 -13.09 5.32
C ARG A 67 -14.45 -11.61 5.28
N GLN A 68 -13.74 -10.88 4.44
CA GLN A 68 -13.99 -9.48 4.18
C GLN A 68 -14.67 -9.33 2.83
N TYR A 69 -15.77 -8.58 2.79
CA TYR A 69 -16.57 -8.35 1.59
C TYR A 69 -16.34 -6.92 1.13
N ILE A 70 -15.91 -6.77 -0.11
CA ILE A 70 -15.58 -5.48 -0.71
C ILE A 70 -16.50 -5.30 -1.90
N TYR A 71 -17.12 -4.13 -1.98
CA TYR A 71 -18.03 -3.80 -3.06
C TYR A 71 -17.43 -2.71 -3.95
N ILE A 72 -17.55 -2.88 -5.27
CA ILE A 72 -17.19 -1.87 -6.25
C ILE A 72 -18.47 -1.37 -6.89
N ASP A 73 -18.76 -0.08 -6.73
CA ASP A 73 -19.88 0.60 -7.33
C ASP A 73 -19.43 1.33 -8.60
N PHE A 74 -19.91 0.86 -9.76
CA PHE A 74 -19.55 1.45 -11.04
C PHE A 74 -20.34 2.73 -11.36
N GLU A 75 -21.53 2.93 -10.76
CA GLU A 75 -22.32 4.15 -10.97
C GLU A 75 -21.73 5.33 -10.21
N ASN A 76 -21.36 5.09 -8.96
CA ASN A 76 -20.79 6.12 -8.09
C ASN A 76 -19.27 6.22 -8.24
N GLY A 77 -18.63 5.25 -8.88
CA GLY A 77 -17.20 5.24 -9.12
C GLY A 77 -16.40 5.09 -7.83
N VAL A 78 -16.85 4.23 -6.93
CA VAL A 78 -16.24 4.03 -5.60
C VAL A 78 -16.08 2.56 -5.28
N LEU A 79 -15.04 2.23 -4.52
CA LEU A 79 -14.86 0.94 -3.86
C LEU A 79 -15.14 1.14 -2.37
N SER A 80 -15.95 0.28 -1.77
CA SER A 80 -16.35 0.39 -0.37
C SER A 80 -16.08 -0.88 0.43
N TRP A 81 -15.63 -0.68 1.67
CA TRP A 81 -15.37 -1.72 2.66
C TRP A 81 -15.60 -1.14 4.06
N GLU A 82 -16.44 -1.80 4.87
CA GLU A 82 -16.80 -1.38 6.24
C GLU A 82 -17.24 0.09 6.43
N GLY A 83 -17.77 0.72 5.38
CA GLY A 83 -18.21 2.11 5.39
C GLY A 83 -17.11 3.12 5.04
N GLU A 84 -15.90 2.65 4.78
CA GLU A 84 -14.86 3.42 4.11
C GLU A 84 -15.03 3.34 2.59
N GLU A 85 -14.71 4.42 1.89
CA GLU A 85 -14.85 4.53 0.44
C GLU A 85 -13.57 5.07 -0.18
N ALA A 86 -13.13 4.45 -1.28
CA ALA A 86 -12.03 4.89 -2.10
C ALA A 86 -12.54 5.19 -3.53
N PRO A 87 -12.20 6.35 -4.13
CA PRO A 87 -12.62 6.67 -5.48
C PRO A 87 -11.89 5.80 -6.51
N LEU A 88 -12.62 5.35 -7.53
CA LEU A 88 -12.05 4.71 -8.72
C LEU A 88 -11.26 5.74 -9.54
N PRO A 89 -10.17 5.33 -10.21
CA PRO A 89 -9.35 6.24 -11.01
C PRO A 89 -10.13 6.86 -12.18
N SER A 90 -11.07 6.10 -12.75
CA SER A 90 -11.87 6.47 -13.92
C SER A 90 -13.20 5.68 -13.92
N GLU A 91 -14.13 6.05 -14.80
CA GLU A 91 -15.37 5.30 -15.01
C GLU A 91 -15.09 3.90 -15.54
N VAL A 92 -15.78 2.88 -15.03
CA VAL A 92 -15.63 1.49 -15.48
C VAL A 92 -16.40 1.29 -16.78
N SER A 93 -15.69 0.91 -17.85
CA SER A 93 -16.28 0.61 -19.16
C SER A 93 -16.79 -0.82 -19.26
N SER A 94 -16.07 -1.76 -18.63
CA SER A 94 -16.40 -3.19 -18.57
C SER A 94 -15.60 -3.84 -17.45
N GLY A 95 -16.06 -5.01 -16.99
CA GLY A 95 -15.31 -5.79 -16.00
C GLY A 95 -15.59 -7.27 -16.09
N HIS A 96 -14.74 -8.06 -15.46
CA HIS A 96 -14.91 -9.51 -15.28
C HIS A 96 -14.73 -9.87 -13.81
N PHE A 97 -15.54 -10.80 -13.34
CA PHE A 97 -15.45 -11.43 -12.03
C PHE A 97 -15.31 -12.94 -12.23
N LYS A 98 -14.20 -13.53 -11.77
CA LYS A 98 -13.95 -14.98 -11.92
C LYS A 98 -14.19 -15.52 -13.34
N GLU A 99 -13.63 -14.83 -14.33
CA GLU A 99 -13.76 -15.11 -15.78
C GLU A 99 -15.13 -14.78 -16.42
N GLU A 100 -16.15 -14.43 -15.64
CA GLU A 100 -17.47 -14.04 -16.16
C GLU A 100 -17.57 -12.52 -16.33
N PRO A 101 -18.20 -12.02 -17.41
CA PRO A 101 -18.41 -10.59 -17.57
C PRO A 101 -19.36 -10.05 -16.49
N ILE A 102 -19.05 -8.88 -15.95
CA ILE A 102 -19.93 -8.20 -14.98
C ILE A 102 -21.01 -7.46 -15.76
N GLU A 103 -22.24 -7.95 -15.68
CA GLU A 103 -23.41 -7.33 -16.34
C GLU A 103 -24.11 -6.29 -15.45
N ASP A 104 -23.87 -6.36 -14.14
CA ASP A 104 -24.44 -5.45 -13.15
C ASP A 104 -23.62 -4.18 -12.98
N LYS A 105 -24.20 -3.22 -12.27
CA LYS A 105 -23.61 -1.89 -12.02
C LYS A 105 -22.56 -1.86 -10.90
N GLY A 106 -22.10 -3.02 -10.49
CA GLY A 106 -21.12 -3.19 -9.45
C GLY A 106 -20.79 -4.66 -9.23
N VAL A 107 -19.81 -4.91 -8.38
CA VAL A 107 -19.38 -6.27 -8.05
C VAL A 107 -18.96 -6.35 -6.59
N GLU A 108 -19.43 -7.40 -5.90
CA GLU A 108 -18.92 -7.77 -4.58
C GLU A 108 -17.89 -8.89 -4.75
N PHE A 109 -16.72 -8.73 -4.13
CA PHE A 109 -15.67 -9.72 -4.12
C PHE A 109 -15.18 -9.97 -2.69
N VAL A 110 -14.63 -11.17 -2.47
CA VAL A 110 -14.23 -11.61 -1.12
C VAL A 110 -12.70 -11.64 -0.99
N ILE A 111 -12.21 -11.13 0.13
CA ILE A 111 -10.88 -11.45 0.65
C ILE A 111 -11.02 -12.48 1.76
N TYR A 112 -10.29 -13.57 1.62
CA TYR A 112 -10.38 -14.73 2.48
C TYR A 112 -9.35 -14.66 3.63
N PRO A 113 -9.62 -15.31 4.78
CA PRO A 113 -8.72 -15.35 5.93
C PRO A 113 -7.30 -15.83 5.61
N GLU A 114 -7.15 -16.68 4.60
CA GLU A 114 -5.86 -17.20 4.15
C GLU A 114 -5.03 -16.16 3.37
N GLY A 115 -5.56 -14.95 3.16
CA GLY A 115 -4.86 -13.83 2.53
C GLY A 115 -4.85 -13.86 1.00
N PHE A 116 -5.78 -14.60 0.38
CA PHE A 116 -6.08 -14.53 -1.05
C PHE A 116 -7.43 -13.86 -1.31
N CYS A 117 -7.68 -13.46 -2.55
CA CYS A 117 -8.93 -12.80 -2.94
C CYS A 117 -9.51 -13.38 -4.23
N ASP A 118 -10.75 -13.02 -4.49
CA ASP A 118 -11.39 -13.29 -5.78
C ASP A 118 -10.76 -12.45 -6.91
N GLU A 119 -10.65 -13.03 -8.11
CA GLU A 119 -10.15 -12.29 -9.28
C GLU A 119 -11.21 -11.29 -9.78
N VAL A 120 -10.80 -10.04 -9.86
CA VAL A 120 -11.58 -8.94 -10.46
C VAL A 120 -10.72 -8.28 -11.52
N ARG A 121 -11.26 -8.12 -12.73
CA ARG A 121 -10.64 -7.35 -13.81
C ARG A 121 -11.54 -6.21 -14.19
N LEU A 122 -11.01 -4.99 -14.22
CA LEU A 122 -11.75 -3.80 -14.63
C LEU A 122 -11.03 -3.14 -15.81
N VAL A 123 -11.82 -2.71 -16.79
CA VAL A 123 -11.36 -1.89 -17.91
C VAL A 123 -11.99 -0.53 -17.76
N PHE A 124 -11.17 0.49 -17.58
CA PHE A 124 -11.63 1.87 -17.43
C PHE A 124 -11.84 2.55 -18.78
N SER A 125 -12.63 3.63 -18.77
CA SER A 125 -12.98 4.39 -19.98
C SER A 125 -11.80 5.13 -20.63
N ASP A 126 -10.73 5.37 -19.88
CA ASP A 126 -9.44 5.89 -20.36
C ASP A 126 -8.57 4.82 -21.05
N GLY A 127 -9.00 3.56 -21.04
CA GLY A 127 -8.33 2.41 -21.61
C GLY A 127 -7.40 1.67 -20.65
N VAL A 128 -7.24 2.14 -19.41
CA VAL A 128 -6.46 1.45 -18.38
C VAL A 128 -7.18 0.16 -17.98
N THR A 129 -6.44 -0.95 -17.96
CA THR A 129 -6.96 -2.23 -17.46
C THR A 129 -6.26 -2.58 -16.17
N VAL A 130 -7.03 -2.81 -15.11
CA VAL A 130 -6.51 -3.25 -13.82
C VAL A 130 -7.02 -4.63 -13.49
N VAL A 131 -6.18 -5.43 -12.85
CA VAL A 131 -6.54 -6.76 -12.34
C VAL A 131 -6.16 -6.88 -10.88
N LEU A 132 -7.13 -7.31 -10.08
CA LEU A 132 -6.92 -7.79 -8.74
C LEU A 132 -6.41 -9.23 -8.82
N ASP A 133 -5.10 -9.41 -8.67
CA ASP A 133 -4.48 -10.73 -8.71
C ASP A 133 -4.77 -11.47 -7.38
N PRO A 134 -5.40 -12.66 -7.44
CA PRO A 134 -5.81 -13.45 -6.27
C PRO A 134 -4.74 -13.64 -5.19
N LEU A 135 -3.47 -13.79 -5.60
CA LEU A 135 -2.36 -14.08 -4.69
C LEU A 135 -1.68 -12.83 -4.17
N SER A 136 -1.75 -11.73 -4.94
CA SER A 136 -1.12 -10.47 -4.56
C SER A 136 -2.04 -9.56 -3.74
N VAL A 137 -3.36 -9.73 -3.90
CA VAL A 137 -4.40 -8.94 -3.22
C VAL A 137 -4.13 -7.44 -3.40
N ARG A 138 -3.90 -7.05 -4.66
CA ARG A 138 -3.76 -5.67 -5.12
C ARG A 138 -4.18 -5.56 -6.57
N PHE A 139 -4.66 -4.39 -6.97
CA PHE A 139 -4.83 -4.04 -8.37
C PHE A 139 -3.48 -3.70 -8.99
N GLY A 140 -3.17 -4.36 -10.11
CA GLY A 140 -2.05 -4.03 -10.99
C GLY A 140 -2.54 -3.76 -12.41
N GLU A 141 -1.88 -2.82 -13.09
CA GLU A 141 -2.14 -2.54 -14.51
C GLU A 141 -1.62 -3.66 -15.41
N ILE A 142 -2.31 -3.91 -16.53
CA ILE A 142 -1.91 -4.87 -17.57
C ILE A 142 -1.92 -4.20 -18.95
#